data_AF-A0A5E7XZM0-F1
#
_entry.id   AF-A0A5E7XZM0-F1
#
_cell.length_a   1.000
_cell.length_b   1.000
_cell.length_c   1.000
_cell.angle_alpha   90.00
_cell.angle_beta   90.00
_cell.angle_gamma   90.00
#
_symmetry.space_group_name_H-M   'P 1'
#
loop_
_entity.id
_entity.type
_entity.pdbx_description
1 polymer ?
#
loop_
_entity_poly.entity_id
_entity_poly.type
_entity_poly.pdbx_seq_one_letter_code
_entity_poly.pdbx_strand_id
1 'polypeptide(L)'
;MTAKLESQFDEAMMGIYHRAKVEANYPATAFHRMLVERRGLSTAKYLINAAKPSEGYTNLWERKRLDLTVEALILDNPKWHPLFTPAELAKARARLSDYGYEMRQN
;
A
#
# COMPACT_ATOMS: atom_id res chain seq x y z
N MET A 1 18.09 -12.34 5.95
CA MET A 1 16.75 -12.26 6.58
C MET A 1 15.85 -11.23 5.90
N THR A 2 16.36 -10.06 5.49
CA THR A 2 15.62 -9.00 4.78
C THR A 2 15.04 -9.44 3.43
N ALA A 3 15.79 -10.20 2.63
CA ALA A 3 15.34 -10.66 1.30
C ALA A 3 14.06 -11.53 1.35
N LYS A 4 13.89 -12.34 2.40
CA LYS A 4 12.66 -13.14 2.59
C LYS A 4 11.46 -12.24 2.92
N LEU A 5 11.66 -11.24 3.77
CA LEU A 5 10.61 -10.30 4.16
C LEU A 5 10.19 -9.42 2.97
N GLU A 6 11.14 -9.00 2.15
CA GLU A 6 10.88 -8.26 0.91
C GLU A 6 10.09 -9.09 -0.10
N SER A 7 10.43 -10.37 -0.30
CA SER A 7 9.65 -11.26 -1.16
C SER A 7 8.22 -11.46 -0.65
N GLN A 8 8.02 -11.62 0.65
CA GLN A 8 6.69 -11.70 1.25
C GLN A 8 5.91 -10.40 1.10
N PHE A 9 6.60 -9.25 1.15
CA PHE A 9 5.99 -7.96 0.91
C PHE A 9 5.58 -7.79 -0.56
N ASP A 10 6.38 -8.26 -1.52
CA ASP A 10 6.03 -8.28 -2.93
C ASP A 10 4.74 -9.06 -3.18
N GLU A 11 4.61 -10.24 -2.57
CA GLU A 11 3.39 -11.06 -2.63
C GLU A 11 2.19 -10.34 -2.01
N ALA A 12 2.37 -9.69 -0.86
CA ALA A 12 1.31 -8.94 -0.20
C ALA A 12 0.83 -7.73 -1.03
N MET A 13 1.76 -7.04 -1.70
CA MET A 13 1.44 -5.94 -2.63
C MET A 13 0.64 -6.44 -3.84
N MET A 14 0.97 -7.61 -4.37
CA MET A 14 0.16 -8.25 -5.41
C MET A 14 -1.21 -8.70 -4.87
N GLY A 15 -1.26 -9.12 -3.60
CA GLY A 15 -2.49 -9.47 -2.90
C GLY A 15 -3.49 -8.31 -2.84
N ILE A 16 -3.07 -7.11 -2.41
CA ILE A 16 -3.96 -5.94 -2.37
C ILE A 16 -4.42 -5.52 -3.78
N TYR A 17 -3.60 -5.69 -4.81
CA TYR A 17 -4.03 -5.49 -6.20
C TYR A 17 -5.15 -6.46 -6.60
N HIS A 18 -4.99 -7.76 -6.35
CA HIS A 18 -6.03 -8.75 -6.67
C HIS A 18 -7.32 -8.48 -5.90
N ARG A 19 -7.22 -8.15 -4.62
CA ARG A 19 -8.37 -7.78 -3.79
C ARG A 19 -9.04 -6.49 -4.29
N ALA A 20 -8.29 -5.49 -4.72
CA ALA A 20 -8.87 -4.27 -5.30
C ALA A 20 -9.65 -4.56 -6.58
N LYS A 21 -9.11 -5.44 -7.43
CA LYS A 21 -9.79 -5.89 -8.65
C LYS A 21 -11.10 -6.61 -8.35
N VAL A 22 -11.08 -7.56 -7.41
CA VAL A 22 -12.22 -8.45 -7.14
C VAL A 22 -13.24 -7.81 -6.19
N GLU A 23 -12.78 -7.25 -5.08
CA GLU A 23 -13.62 -6.79 -3.98
C GLU A 23 -14.02 -5.32 -4.10
N ALA A 24 -13.30 -4.52 -4.90
CA ALA A 24 -13.59 -3.10 -5.12
C ALA A 24 -13.96 -2.78 -6.58
N ASN A 25 -14.04 -3.79 -7.45
CA ASN A 25 -14.24 -3.65 -8.90
C ASN A 25 -13.30 -2.59 -9.52
N TYR A 26 -12.04 -2.55 -9.05
CA TYR A 26 -11.05 -1.56 -9.47
C TYR A 26 -9.80 -2.24 -10.02
N PRO A 27 -9.72 -2.47 -11.35
CA PRO A 27 -8.53 -3.01 -11.99
C PRO A 27 -7.46 -1.91 -12.14
N ALA A 28 -6.64 -1.73 -11.12
CA ALA A 28 -5.57 -0.72 -11.07
C ALA A 28 -4.40 -1.06 -12.02
N THR A 29 -4.58 -0.87 -13.33
CA THR A 29 -3.60 -1.25 -14.37
C THR A 29 -2.24 -0.59 -14.19
N ALA A 30 -2.21 0.70 -13.82
CA ALA A 30 -0.97 1.42 -13.52
C ALA A 30 -0.24 0.81 -12.31
N PHE A 31 -0.96 0.49 -11.23
CA PHE A 31 -0.37 -0.14 -10.05
C PHE A 31 0.17 -1.53 -10.36
N HIS A 32 -0.60 -2.36 -11.09
CA HIS A 32 -0.14 -3.67 -11.54
C HIS A 32 1.15 -3.58 -12.37
N ARG A 33 1.22 -2.63 -13.30
CA ARG A 33 2.42 -2.38 -14.10
C ARG A 33 3.62 -2.04 -13.21
N MET A 34 3.44 -1.16 -12.21
CA MET A 34 4.51 -0.83 -11.27
C MET A 34 5.00 -2.06 -10.50
N LEU A 35 4.10 -2.94 -10.06
CA LEU A 35 4.49 -4.18 -9.36
C LEU A 35 5.31 -5.12 -10.24
N VAL A 36 4.94 -5.26 -11.51
CA VAL A 36 5.67 -6.10 -12.47
C VAL A 36 7.05 -5.51 -12.78
N GLU A 37 7.15 -4.19 -12.98
CA GLU A 37 8.40 -3.53 -13.38
C GLU A 37 9.36 -3.28 -12.21
N ARG A 38 8.84 -2.95 -11.02
CA ARG A 38 9.64 -2.44 -9.89
C ARG A 38 9.53 -3.25 -8.61
N ARG A 39 8.71 -4.30 -8.59
CA ARG A 39 8.39 -5.09 -7.39
C ARG A 39 7.66 -4.27 -6.32
N GLY A 40 7.24 -4.92 -5.24
CA GLY A 40 6.39 -4.35 -4.21
C GLY A 40 7.10 -3.29 -3.37
N LEU A 41 8.30 -3.59 -2.85
CA LEU A 41 8.98 -2.66 -1.93
C LEU A 41 9.33 -1.31 -2.59
N SER A 42 9.90 -1.34 -3.79
CA SER A 42 10.24 -0.13 -4.54
C SER A 42 8.98 0.68 -4.89
N THR A 43 7.90 0.00 -5.32
CA THR A 43 6.60 0.62 -5.60
C THR A 43 6.03 1.30 -4.36
N ALA A 44 6.07 0.64 -3.21
CA ALA A 44 5.55 1.20 -1.97
C ALA A 44 6.33 2.46 -1.54
N LYS A 45 7.66 2.40 -1.55
CA LYS A 45 8.52 3.55 -1.23
C LYS A 45 8.29 4.72 -2.18
N TYR A 46 8.12 4.45 -3.47
CA TYR A 46 7.79 5.49 -4.46
C TYR A 46 6.46 6.18 -4.14
N LEU A 47 5.41 5.40 -3.86
CA LEU A 47 4.06 5.94 -3.62
C LEU A 47 3.97 6.70 -2.29
N ILE A 48 4.56 6.19 -1.21
CA ILE A 48 4.53 6.83 0.11
C ILE A 48 5.27 8.16 0.09
N ASN A 49 6.38 8.24 -0.64
CA ASN A 49 7.18 9.45 -0.72
C ASN A 49 6.66 10.48 -1.72
N ALA A 50 5.64 10.15 -2.52
CA ALA A 50 5.00 11.11 -3.40
C ALA A 50 4.28 12.21 -2.59
N ALA A 51 4.41 13.45 -3.06
CA ALA A 51 3.83 14.63 -2.39
C ALA A 51 2.30 14.60 -2.35
N LYS A 52 1.66 13.90 -3.28
CA LYS A 52 0.21 13.74 -3.37
C LYS A 52 -0.16 12.26 -3.37
N PRO A 53 -1.34 11.88 -2.86
CA PRO A 53 -1.87 10.53 -3.03
C PRO A 53 -1.92 10.13 -4.50
N SER A 54 -1.72 8.85 -4.77
CA SER A 54 -1.87 8.32 -6.12
C SER A 54 -3.33 8.31 -6.54
N GLU A 55 -3.58 8.30 -7.84
CA GLU A 55 -4.93 8.13 -8.37
C GLU A 55 -5.60 6.83 -7.86
N GLY A 56 -4.81 5.76 -7.73
CA GLY A 56 -5.29 4.49 -7.16
C GLY A 56 -5.72 4.61 -5.70
N TYR A 57 -5.02 5.44 -4.91
CA TYR A 57 -5.41 5.73 -3.53
C TYR A 57 -6.78 6.43 -3.48
N THR A 58 -6.95 7.50 -4.25
CA THR A 58 -8.23 8.24 -4.31
C THR A 58 -9.37 7.36 -4.79
N ASN A 59 -9.16 6.53 -5.82
CA ASN A 59 -10.17 5.59 -6.31
C ASN A 59 -10.61 4.58 -5.24
N LEU A 60 -9.66 4.07 -4.44
CA LEU A 60 -9.97 3.15 -3.34
C LEU A 60 -10.69 3.86 -2.19
N TRP A 61 -10.34 5.12 -1.89
CA TRP A 61 -11.05 5.92 -0.91
C TRP A 61 -12.51 6.15 -1.29
N GLU A 62 -12.79 6.55 -2.54
CA GLU A 62 -14.16 6.74 -3.06
C GLU A 62 -15.00 5.46 -2.95
N ARG A 63 -14.34 4.30 -3.03
CA ARG A 63 -14.95 2.97 -2.89
C ARG A 63 -15.03 2.49 -1.44
N LYS A 64 -14.61 3.29 -0.47
CA LYS A 64 -14.51 2.93 0.96
C LYS A 64 -13.61 1.71 1.21
N ARG A 65 -12.56 1.55 0.40
CA ARG A 65 -11.61 0.42 0.42
C ARG A 65 -10.17 0.86 0.70
N LEU A 66 -10.00 1.81 1.61
CA LEU A 66 -8.66 2.25 2.05
C LEU A 66 -7.83 1.10 2.66
N ASP A 67 -8.47 0.04 3.16
CA ASP A 67 -7.81 -1.20 3.61
C ASP A 67 -7.01 -1.91 2.51
N LEU A 68 -7.24 -1.58 1.24
CA LEU A 68 -6.53 -2.11 0.08
C LEU A 68 -5.43 -1.19 -0.43
N THR A 69 -5.14 -0.10 0.27
CA THR A 69 -4.03 0.79 -0.07
C THR A 69 -2.69 0.26 0.41
N VAL A 70 -1.62 0.79 -0.17
CA VAL A 70 -0.25 0.46 0.24
C VAL A 70 -0.01 0.90 1.68
N GLU A 71 -0.50 2.08 2.04
CA GLU A 71 -0.37 2.68 3.36
C GLU A 71 -1.04 1.80 4.42
N ALA A 72 -2.27 1.35 4.17
CA ALA A 72 -2.99 0.46 5.08
C ALA A 72 -2.28 -0.90 5.19
N LEU A 73 -1.85 -1.49 4.06
CA LEU A 73 -1.09 -2.74 4.07
C LEU A 73 0.12 -2.65 5.01
N ILE A 74 0.87 -1.55 4.96
CA ILE A 74 2.07 -1.36 5.78
C ILE A 74 1.70 -1.16 7.24
N LEU A 75 0.78 -0.25 7.55
CA LEU A 75 0.51 0.17 8.92
C LEU A 75 -0.34 -0.81 9.73
N ASP A 76 -1.24 -1.53 9.07
CA ASP A 76 -2.07 -2.56 9.71
C ASP A 76 -1.27 -3.85 9.97
N ASN A 77 -0.04 -3.96 9.44
CA ASN A 77 0.78 -5.17 9.57
C ASN A 77 2.21 -4.81 10.06
N PRO A 78 2.43 -4.80 11.39
CA PRO A 78 3.71 -4.39 11.98
C PRO A 78 4.94 -5.16 11.49
N LYS A 79 4.75 -6.38 10.98
CA LYS A 79 5.82 -7.20 10.38
C LYS A 79 6.52 -6.52 9.19
N TRP A 80 5.86 -5.58 8.51
CA TRP A 80 6.46 -4.85 7.38
C TRP A 80 7.24 -3.62 7.80
N HIS A 81 7.01 -3.08 9.00
CA HIS A 81 7.62 -1.84 9.45
C HIS A 81 9.16 -1.80 9.34
N PRO A 82 9.90 -2.91 9.56
CA PRO A 82 11.36 -2.91 9.38
C PRO A 82 11.85 -2.62 7.95
N LEU A 83 10.99 -2.69 6.93
CA LEU A 83 11.32 -2.35 5.54
C LEU A 83 11.26 -0.83 5.26
N PHE A 84 10.70 -0.06 6.19
CA PHE A 84 10.41 1.35 6.03
C PHE A 84 11.09 2.19 7.10
N THR A 85 11.45 3.41 6.74
CA THR A 85 11.98 4.38 7.70
C THR A 85 10.84 4.92 8.57
N PRO A 86 11.14 5.43 9.79
CA PRO A 86 10.13 6.10 10.61
C PRO A 86 9.40 7.24 9.88
N ALA A 87 10.11 7.97 9.01
CA ALA A 87 9.54 9.04 8.20
C ALA A 87 8.55 8.51 7.14
N GLU A 88 8.83 7.37 6.50
CA GLU A 88 7.91 6.73 5.56
C GLU A 88 6.64 6.24 6.28
N LEU A 89 6.79 5.62 7.45
CA LEU A 89 5.64 5.19 8.26
C LEU A 89 4.79 6.38 8.73
N ALA A 90 5.42 7.50 9.09
CA ALA A 90 4.73 8.73 9.45
C ALA A 90 3.94 9.31 8.27
N LYS A 91 4.51 9.33 7.05
CA LYS A 91 3.80 9.77 5.83
C LYS A 91 2.60 8.90 5.52
N ALA A 92 2.75 7.57 5.58
CA ALA A 92 1.65 6.64 5.38
C ALA A 92 0.53 6.88 6.41
N ARG A 93 0.90 7.14 7.68
CA ARG A 93 -0.05 7.36 8.77
C ARG A 93 -0.81 8.66 8.58
N ALA A 94 -0.10 9.75 8.30
CA ALA A 94 -0.72 11.04 8.03
C ALA A 94 -1.72 10.93 6.88
N ARG A 95 -1.33 10.28 5.77
CA ARG A 95 -2.22 10.12 4.60
C ARG A 95 -3.49 9.32 4.93
N LEU A 96 -3.39 8.23 5.70
CA LEU A 96 -4.56 7.47 6.13
C LEU A 96 -5.47 8.29 7.06
N SER A 97 -4.88 9.03 8.00
CA SER A 97 -5.62 9.90 8.92
C SER A 97 -6.33 11.05 8.20
N ASP A 98 -5.69 11.70 7.22
CA ASP A 98 -6.28 12.78 6.42
C ASP A 98 -7.54 12.34 5.67
N TYR A 99 -7.65 11.04 5.36
CA TYR A 99 -8.78 10.44 4.66
C TYR A 99 -9.72 9.65 5.59
N GLY A 100 -9.54 9.78 6.92
CA GLY A 100 -10.43 9.21 7.93
C GLY A 100 -10.35 7.69 8.09
N TYR A 101 -9.21 7.07 7.75
CA TYR A 101 -9.02 5.64 7.95
C TYR A 101 -8.65 5.31 9.40
N GLU A 102 -9.34 4.32 9.98
CA GLU A 102 -9.00 3.74 11.27
C GLU A 102 -8.10 2.52 11.07
N MET A 103 -6.89 2.57 11.63
CA MET A 103 -5.92 1.47 11.55
C MET A 103 -6.50 0.18 12.12
N ARG A 104 -6.35 -0.90 11.37
CA ARG A 104 -6.83 -2.23 11.76
C ARG A 104 -5.66 -2.94 12.40
N GLN A 105 -5.76 -3.22 13.70
CA GLN A 105 -4.81 -4.12 14.35
C GLN A 105 -5.20 -5.54 13.96
N ASN A 106 -4.62 -6.06 12.87
CA ASN A 106 -4.82 -7.43 12.43
C ASN A 106 -3.66 -8.34 12.85
#